data_AF-A0A0R3WEQ4-F1
#
_entry.id   AF-A0A0R3WEQ4-F1
#
_cell.length_a   1.000
_cell.length_b   1.000
_cell.length_c   1.000
_cell.angle_alpha   90.00
_cell.angle_beta   90.00
_cell.angle_gamma   90.00
#
_symmetry.space_group_name_H-M   'P 1'
#
loop_
_entity.id
_entity.type
_entity.pdbx_description
1 polymer ?
#
loop_
_entity_poly.entity_id
_entity_poly.type
_entity_poly.pdbx_seq_one_letter_code
_entity_poly.pdbx_strand_id
1 'polypeptide(L)'
;MVHYTRFVERGRVVYITHGAYAGRVAVIVDIIDQNRVLIDGPCTGVPRRPVNIKRLHLTKIVMKIPVNCGTRGVEDLWRKQKIGLLWKKSLWARKLRKKRIRAGLTDFQRFQVMVARKTRNKIISSYRMRKTTLQMIKNMRPKKKTV
;
A
#
# COMPACT_ATOMS: atom_id res chain seq x y z
N MET A 1 -6.87 20.22 14.51
CA MET A 1 -7.00 19.22 13.42
C MET A 1 -5.81 19.42 12.47
N VAL A 2 -4.97 18.42 12.25
CA VAL A 2 -3.80 18.58 11.36
C VAL A 2 -4.20 18.17 9.94
N HIS A 3 -4.33 19.15 9.04
CA HIS A 3 -4.79 18.94 7.66
C HIS A 3 -3.74 18.27 6.75
N TYR A 4 -2.44 18.47 7.02
CA TYR A 4 -1.35 17.92 6.23
C TYR A 4 -0.57 16.87 7.02
N THR A 5 -0.45 15.65 6.46
CA THR A 5 0.20 14.50 7.14
C THR A 5 1.33 13.85 6.34
N ARG A 6 1.50 14.26 5.08
CA ARG A 6 2.51 13.69 4.19
C ARG A 6 3.32 14.83 3.60
N PHE A 7 4.44 15.13 4.24
CA PHE A 7 5.33 16.19 3.82
C PHE A 7 6.40 15.66 2.87
N VAL A 8 6.90 16.51 1.98
CA VAL A 8 8.10 16.22 1.21
C VAL A 8 9.27 16.34 2.19
N GLU A 9 9.85 15.21 2.56
CA GLU A 9 10.95 15.15 3.50
C GLU A 9 11.89 14.00 3.15
N ARG A 10 13.14 14.12 3.60
CA ARG A 10 14.14 13.07 3.48
C ARG A 10 13.64 11.79 4.12
N GLY A 11 13.84 10.67 3.43
CA GLY A 11 13.42 9.35 3.90
C GLY A 11 11.99 8.98 3.57
N ARG A 12 11.15 9.90 3.09
CA ARG A 12 9.78 9.54 2.73
C ARG A 12 9.74 8.62 1.52
N VAL A 13 8.99 7.53 1.66
CA VAL A 13 8.74 6.59 0.56
C VAL A 13 7.69 7.19 -0.37
N VAL A 14 7.99 7.18 -1.65
CA VAL A 14 7.17 7.72 -2.72
C VAL A 14 6.83 6.65 -3.74
N TYR A 15 5.64 6.75 -4.31
CA TYR A 15 5.20 5.94 -5.44
C TYR A 15 5.32 6.76 -6.73
N ILE A 16 5.96 6.18 -7.74
CA ILE A 16 6.18 6.84 -9.03
C ILE A 16 4.98 6.59 -9.93
N THR A 17 4.36 7.67 -10.42
CA THR A 17 3.12 7.60 -11.22
C THR A 17 3.38 7.44 -12.71
N HIS A 18 4.38 8.15 -13.23
CA HIS A 18 4.64 8.27 -14.68
C HIS A 18 6.12 8.02 -15.02
N GLY A 19 6.36 7.72 -16.30
CA GLY A 19 7.69 7.47 -16.87
C GLY A 19 8.15 6.02 -16.78
N ALA A 20 9.41 5.77 -17.14
CA ALA A 20 9.99 4.42 -17.25
C ALA A 20 9.92 3.57 -15.97
N TYR A 21 9.84 4.22 -14.80
CA TYR A 21 9.77 3.55 -13.49
C TYR A 21 8.38 3.67 -12.84
N ALA A 22 7.34 3.97 -13.62
CA ALA A 22 5.97 4.01 -13.13
C ALA A 22 5.58 2.70 -12.45
N GLY A 23 4.81 2.78 -11.37
CA GLY A 23 4.40 1.60 -10.61
C GLY A 23 5.39 1.14 -9.54
N ARG A 24 6.59 1.70 -9.51
CA ARG A 24 7.62 1.37 -8.51
C ARG A 24 7.59 2.36 -7.35
N VAL A 25 8.19 1.95 -6.23
CA VAL A 25 8.39 2.79 -5.04
C VAL A 25 9.85 3.12 -4.88
N ALA A 26 10.14 4.33 -4.44
CA ALA A 26 11.48 4.84 -4.15
C ALA A 26 11.43 5.67 -2.86
N VAL A 27 12.57 6.16 -2.38
CA VAL A 27 12.64 7.09 -1.26
C VAL A 27 13.26 8.40 -1.70
N ILE A 28 12.77 9.50 -1.14
CA ILE A 28 13.40 10.83 -1.27
C ILE A 28 14.69 10.82 -0.43
N VAL A 29 15.84 11.00 -1.08
CA VAL A 29 17.13 11.11 -0.41
C VAL A 29 17.42 12.56 -0.08
N ASP A 30 17.13 13.46 -1.01
CA ASP A 30 17.33 14.89 -0.80
C ASP A 30 16.34 15.74 -1.57
N ILE A 31 16.22 17.00 -1.16
CA ILE A 31 15.35 17.99 -1.80
C ILE A 31 16.26 18.94 -2.57
N ILE A 32 16.04 19.03 -3.89
CA ILE A 32 16.88 19.86 -4.76
C ILE A 32 16.32 21.27 -4.80
N ASP A 33 15.03 21.39 -5.09
CA ASP A 33 14.31 22.65 -5.13
C ASP A 33 12.81 22.42 -4.83
N GLN A 34 12.01 23.48 -4.93
CA GLN A 34 10.58 23.45 -4.63
C GLN A 34 9.79 22.43 -5.46
N ASN A 35 10.26 22.10 -6.66
CA ASN A 35 9.55 21.25 -7.61
C ASN A 35 10.22 19.90 -7.82
N ARG A 36 11.49 19.72 -7.43
CA ARG A 36 12.30 18.53 -7.72
C ARG A 36 12.93 17.96 -6.47
N VAL A 37 12.90 16.64 -6.41
CA VAL A 37 13.53 15.84 -5.35
C VAL A 37 14.47 14.82 -5.95
N LEU A 38 15.54 14.50 -5.23
CA LEU A 38 16.42 13.40 -5.53
C LEU A 38 15.82 12.11 -4.96
N ILE A 39 15.43 11.17 -5.83
CA ILE A 39 14.90 9.88 -5.41
C ILE A 39 15.93 8.77 -5.59
N ASP A 40 15.84 7.72 -4.79
CA ASP A 40 16.64 6.51 -4.92
C ASP A 40 15.82 5.27 -4.51
N GLY A 41 16.01 4.16 -5.20
CA GLY A 41 15.25 2.92 -5.00
C GLY A 41 16.01 1.69 -5.45
N PRO A 42 17.18 1.37 -4.86
CA PRO A 42 18.02 0.25 -5.28
C PRO A 42 17.27 -1.09 -5.22
N CYS A 43 16.53 -1.36 -4.14
CA CYS A 43 15.76 -2.59 -3.98
C CYS A 43 14.57 -2.73 -4.95
N THR A 44 14.13 -1.63 -5.58
CA THR A 44 13.03 -1.62 -6.56
C THR A 44 13.52 -1.41 -7.99
N GLY A 45 14.84 -1.34 -8.19
CA GLY A 45 15.48 -1.09 -9.48
C GLY A 45 15.21 0.31 -10.04
N VAL A 46 14.98 1.29 -9.18
CA VAL A 46 14.92 2.71 -9.56
C VAL A 46 16.29 3.33 -9.27
N PRO A 47 17.03 3.80 -10.28
CA PRO A 47 18.32 4.42 -10.06
C PRO A 47 18.16 5.77 -9.36
N ARG A 48 19.23 6.22 -8.71
CA ARG A 48 19.29 7.56 -8.11
C ARG A 48 19.17 8.63 -9.18
N ARG A 49 18.13 9.47 -9.09
CA ARG A 49 17.88 10.51 -10.10
C ARG A 49 17.00 11.66 -9.58
N PRO A 50 17.11 12.86 -10.17
CA PRO A 50 16.17 13.95 -9.91
C PRO A 50 14.80 13.66 -10.55
N VAL A 51 13.72 13.91 -9.81
CA VAL A 51 12.34 13.78 -10.30
C VAL A 51 11.47 14.94 -9.81
N ASN A 52 10.60 15.43 -10.68
CA ASN A 52 9.60 16.43 -10.32
C ASN A 52 8.56 15.82 -9.35
N ILE A 53 8.28 16.51 -8.24
CA ILE A 53 7.36 16.10 -7.18
C ILE A 53 5.96 15.82 -7.74
N LYS A 54 5.53 16.53 -8.79
CA LYS A 54 4.23 16.29 -9.46
C LYS A 54 4.08 14.86 -10.03
N ARG A 55 5.19 14.17 -10.30
CA ARG A 55 5.20 12.77 -10.79
C ARG A 55 5.23 11.74 -9.66
N LEU A 56 5.20 12.18 -8.41
CA LEU A 56 5.31 11.34 -7.24
C LEU A 56 4.04 11.42 -6.40
N HIS A 57 3.70 10.31 -5.79
CA HIS A 57 2.69 10.26 -4.74
C HIS A 57 3.36 9.92 -3.41
N LEU A 58 3.23 10.83 -2.45
CA LEU A 58 3.76 10.64 -1.11
C LEU A 58 2.99 9.55 -0.37
N THR A 59 3.72 8.55 0.14
CA THR A 59 3.14 7.52 1.00
C THR A 59 3.19 7.93 2.47
N LYS A 60 2.54 7.17 3.35
CA LYS A 60 2.61 7.37 4.79
C LYS A 60 3.94 6.89 5.40
N ILE A 61 4.72 6.10 4.67
CA ILE A 61 5.91 5.42 5.19
C ILE A 61 7.09 6.37 5.10
N VAL A 62 7.82 6.50 6.21
CA VAL A 62 9.05 7.28 6.30
C VAL A 62 10.15 6.36 6.79
N MET A 63 11.24 6.31 6.05
CA MET A 63 12.49 5.65 6.42
C MET A 63 13.40 6.67 7.08
N LYS A 64 14.02 6.35 8.22
CA LYS A 64 15.05 7.24 8.79
C LYS A 64 16.35 7.10 7.98
N ILE A 65 16.85 8.19 7.42
CA ILE A 65 18.07 8.23 6.59
C ILE A 65 18.99 9.35 7.09
N PRO A 66 20.32 9.11 7.23
CA PRO A 66 21.28 10.16 7.50
C PRO A 66 21.42 11.14 6.33
N VAL A 67 21.98 12.33 6.61
CA VAL A 67 22.35 13.29 5.58
C VAL A 67 23.38 12.65 4.63
N ASN A 68 23.34 12.96 3.34
CA ASN A 68 24.31 12.49 2.34
C ASN A 68 24.44 10.97 2.22
N CYS A 69 23.35 10.23 2.45
CA CYS A 69 23.37 8.77 2.32
C CYS A 69 23.59 8.32 0.86
N GLY A 70 24.61 7.51 0.61
CA GLY A 70 24.86 6.85 -0.67
C GLY A 70 23.84 5.75 -1.00
N THR A 71 23.81 5.27 -2.25
CA THR A 71 22.83 4.26 -2.69
C THR A 71 22.95 2.94 -1.94
N ARG A 72 24.18 2.50 -1.62
CA ARG A 72 24.42 1.31 -0.78
C ARG A 72 23.81 1.48 0.62
N GLY A 73 24.02 2.63 1.25
CA GLY A 73 23.43 2.92 2.55
C GLY A 73 21.90 2.96 2.52
N VAL A 74 21.31 3.49 1.44
CA VAL A 74 19.85 3.46 1.23
C VAL A 74 19.35 2.02 1.12
N GLU A 75 20.06 1.15 0.39
CA GLU A 75 19.74 -0.26 0.27
C GLU A 75 19.78 -1.00 1.62
N ASP A 76 20.85 -0.80 2.40
CA ASP A 76 21.01 -1.42 3.71
C ASP A 76 19.93 -0.98 4.68
N LEU A 77 19.64 0.33 4.73
CA LEU A 77 18.57 0.89 5.56
C LEU A 77 17.18 0.42 5.12
N TRP A 78 16.94 0.30 3.82
CA TRP A 78 15.69 -0.20 3.28
C TRP A 78 15.40 -1.63 3.73
N ARG A 79 16.44 -2.48 3.70
CA ARG A 79 16.37 -3.87 4.18
C ARG A 79 16.21 -3.91 5.70
N LYS A 80 17.02 -3.15 6.45
CA LYS A 80 16.98 -3.08 7.92
C LYS A 80 15.62 -2.63 8.46
N GLN A 81 15.04 -1.59 7.88
CA GLN A 81 13.72 -1.06 8.28
C GLN A 81 12.55 -1.81 7.60
N LYS A 82 12.83 -2.83 6.79
CA LYS A 82 11.83 -3.70 6.14
C LYS A 82 10.77 -2.91 5.35
N ILE A 83 11.18 -1.82 4.69
CA ILE A 83 10.29 -0.90 3.99
C ILE A 83 9.46 -1.62 2.91
N GLY A 84 10.08 -2.56 2.20
CA GLY A 84 9.38 -3.39 1.21
C GLY A 84 8.21 -4.19 1.80
N LEU A 85 8.36 -4.70 3.02
CA LEU A 85 7.28 -5.41 3.72
C LEU A 85 6.19 -4.45 4.19
N LEU A 86 6.56 -3.30 4.74
CA LEU A 86 5.61 -2.26 5.15
C LEU A 86 4.78 -1.76 3.95
N TRP A 87 5.43 -1.52 2.81
CA TRP A 87 4.75 -1.17 1.57
C TRP A 87 3.77 -2.26 1.15
N LYS A 88 4.20 -3.53 1.07
CA LYS A 88 3.35 -4.66 0.69
C LYS A 88 2.14 -4.84 1.63
N LYS A 89 2.29 -4.56 2.93
CA LYS A 89 1.20 -4.62 3.92
C LYS A 89 0.18 -3.50 3.76
N SER A 90 0.57 -2.36 3.17
CA SER A 90 -0.32 -1.21 3.00
C SER A 90 -1.57 -1.55 2.19
N LEU A 91 -2.72 -0.94 2.57
CA LEU A 91 -3.97 -1.10 1.83
C LEU A 91 -3.82 -0.68 0.36
N TRP A 92 -2.99 0.32 0.11
CA TRP A 92 -2.76 0.82 -1.24
C TRP A 92 -2.03 -0.23 -2.09
N ALA A 93 -0.90 -0.77 -1.63
CA ALA A 93 -0.20 -1.83 -2.34
C ALA A 93 -1.07 -3.08 -2.54
N ARG A 94 -1.90 -3.45 -1.55
CA ARG A 94 -2.87 -4.54 -1.68
C ARG A 94 -3.90 -4.28 -2.77
N LYS A 95 -4.39 -3.04 -2.92
CA LYS A 95 -5.30 -2.63 -4.00
C LYS A 95 -4.60 -2.70 -5.37
N LEU A 96 -3.38 -2.17 -5.49
CA LEU A 96 -2.61 -2.29 -6.73
C LEU A 96 -2.38 -3.75 -7.12
N ARG A 97 -1.98 -4.60 -6.17
CA ARG A 97 -1.78 -6.04 -6.40
C ARG A 97 -3.05 -6.71 -6.91
N LYS A 98 -4.21 -6.43 -6.30
CA LYS A 98 -5.50 -6.95 -6.75
C LYS A 98 -5.83 -6.50 -8.18
N LYS A 99 -5.56 -5.23 -8.53
CA LYS A 99 -5.77 -4.71 -9.89
C LYS A 99 -4.87 -5.44 -10.89
N ARG A 100 -3.60 -5.64 -10.56
CA ARG A 100 -2.63 -6.36 -11.41
C ARG A 100 -3.04 -7.82 -11.64
N ILE A 101 -3.42 -8.53 -10.58
CA ILE A 101 -3.89 -9.93 -10.70
C ILE A 101 -5.13 -9.99 -11.59
N ARG A 102 -6.12 -9.12 -11.37
CA ARG A 102 -7.35 -9.11 -12.17
C ARG A 102 -7.11 -8.82 -13.66
N ALA A 103 -6.15 -7.95 -13.97
CA ALA A 103 -5.79 -7.65 -15.35
C ALA A 103 -5.11 -8.84 -16.06
N GLY A 104 -4.44 -9.72 -15.32
CA GLY A 104 -3.75 -10.89 -15.87
C GLY A 104 -4.51 -12.22 -15.78
N LEU A 105 -5.83 -12.20 -15.52
CA LEU A 105 -6.60 -13.45 -15.41
C LEU A 105 -6.90 -14.05 -16.79
N THR A 106 -6.69 -15.36 -16.90
CA THR A 106 -7.15 -16.16 -18.05
C THR A 106 -8.68 -16.27 -18.06
N ASP A 107 -9.24 -16.66 -19.21
CA ASP A 107 -10.70 -16.78 -19.35
C ASP A 107 -11.30 -17.78 -18.35
N PHE A 108 -10.69 -18.96 -18.22
CA PHE A 108 -11.09 -19.96 -17.23
C PHE A 108 -11.02 -19.44 -15.79
N GLN A 109 -9.97 -18.68 -15.43
CA GLN A 109 -9.87 -18.08 -14.10
C GLN A 109 -10.96 -17.00 -13.86
N ARG A 110 -11.36 -16.26 -14.89
CA ARG A 110 -12.49 -15.32 -14.80
C ARG A 110 -13.80 -16.06 -14.53
N PHE A 111 -14.03 -17.21 -15.18
CA PHE A 111 -15.15 -18.08 -14.89
C PHE A 111 -15.13 -18.60 -13.44
N GLN A 112 -14.00 -19.10 -12.95
CA GLN A 112 -13.85 -19.53 -11.55
C GLN A 112 -14.19 -18.42 -10.55
N VAL A 113 -13.72 -17.19 -10.79
CA VAL A 113 -14.04 -16.02 -9.96
C VAL A 113 -15.54 -15.71 -9.99
N MET A 114 -16.19 -15.82 -11.16
CA MET A 114 -17.63 -15.61 -11.30
C MET A 114 -18.44 -16.65 -10.50
N VAL A 115 -18.09 -17.93 -10.60
CA VAL A 115 -18.73 -19.01 -9.83
C VAL A 115 -18.54 -18.79 -8.33
N ALA A 116 -17.31 -18.51 -7.87
CA ALA A 116 -17.03 -18.24 -6.46
C ALA A 116 -17.83 -17.02 -5.93
N ARG A 117 -18.02 -15.98 -6.75
CA ARG A 117 -18.86 -14.82 -6.41
C ARG A 117 -20.33 -15.20 -6.28
N LYS A 118 -20.87 -16.03 -7.19
CA LYS A 118 -22.25 -16.54 -7.10
C LYS A 118 -22.47 -17.33 -5.80
N THR A 119 -21.57 -18.26 -5.48
CA THR A 119 -21.64 -19.05 -4.23
C THR A 119 -21.60 -18.16 -2.99
N ARG A 120 -20.66 -17.21 -2.94
CA ARG A 120 -20.57 -16.23 -1.84
C ARG A 120 -21.86 -15.42 -1.69
N ASN A 121 -22.42 -14.93 -2.80
CA ASN A 121 -23.64 -14.11 -2.77
C ASN A 121 -24.86 -14.93 -2.33
N LYS A 122 -24.96 -16.20 -2.73
CA LYS A 122 -26.02 -17.12 -2.25
C LYS A 122 -25.98 -17.28 -0.73
N ILE A 123 -24.78 -17.49 -0.17
CA ILE A 123 -24.57 -17.58 1.29
C ILE A 123 -24.92 -16.25 1.97
N ILE A 124 -24.42 -15.11 1.46
CA ILE A 124 -24.74 -13.80 2.05
C ILE A 124 -26.24 -13.50 2.00
N SER A 125 -26.92 -13.86 0.91
CA SER A 125 -28.37 -13.70 0.75
C SER A 125 -29.13 -14.52 1.78
N SER A 126 -28.76 -15.81 1.98
CA SER A 126 -29.43 -16.65 2.97
C SER A 126 -29.26 -16.13 4.40
N TYR A 127 -28.10 -15.57 4.75
CA TYR A 127 -27.90 -14.90 6.05
C TYR A 127 -28.65 -13.55 6.15
N ARG A 128 -28.74 -12.77 5.07
CA ARG A 128 -29.47 -11.48 5.06
C ARG A 128 -30.97 -11.66 5.21
N MET A 129 -31.55 -12.71 4.63
CA MET A 129 -32.96 -13.08 4.82
C MET A 129 -33.25 -13.55 6.26
N ARG A 130 -32.22 -13.98 6.99
CA ARG A 130 -32.26 -14.32 8.42
C ARG A 130 -31.88 -13.15 9.34
N LYS A 131 -32.12 -11.89 8.95
CA LYS A 131 -31.70 -10.68 9.72
C LYS A 131 -32.14 -10.67 11.19
N THR A 132 -33.16 -11.45 11.56
CA THR A 132 -33.55 -11.79 12.95
C THR A 132 -32.41 -12.39 13.78
N THR A 133 -31.50 -13.14 13.16
CA THR A 133 -30.44 -13.90 13.86
C THR A 133 -29.26 -13.05 14.35
N LEU A 134 -28.92 -11.92 13.73
CA LEU A 134 -27.83 -11.05 14.23
C LEU A 134 -28.19 -10.35 15.54
N GLN A 135 -29.47 -9.96 15.70
CA GLN A 135 -30.01 -9.46 16.96
C GLN A 135 -30.10 -10.60 18.01
N MET A 136 -30.54 -11.80 17.63
CA MET A 136 -30.55 -12.97 18.53
C MET A 136 -29.13 -13.38 18.99
N ILE A 137 -28.13 -13.37 18.11
CA ILE A 137 -26.72 -13.67 18.45
C ILE A 137 -26.14 -12.61 19.38
N LYS A 138 -26.54 -11.33 19.24
CA LYS A 138 -26.15 -10.25 20.16
C LYS A 138 -26.75 -10.48 21.56
N ASN A 139 -27.97 -11.02 21.63
CA ASN A 139 -28.69 -11.35 22.87
C ASN A 139 -28.24 -12.67 23.53
N MET A 140 -27.63 -13.60 22.77
CA MET A 140 -27.08 -14.86 23.28
C MET A 140 -25.66 -14.76 23.86
N ARG A 141 -25.03 -13.58 23.85
CA ARG A 141 -23.71 -13.42 24.50
C ARG A 141 -23.88 -13.44 26.01
N PRO A 142 -23.15 -14.27 26.76
CA PRO A 142 -23.24 -14.29 28.22
C PRO A 142 -22.89 -12.90 28.76
N LYS A 143 -23.80 -12.30 29.54
CA LYS A 143 -23.53 -11.04 30.24
C LYS A 143 -22.33 -11.31 31.16
N LYS A 144 -21.25 -10.54 30.98
CA LYS A 144 -20.08 -10.62 31.88
C LYS A 144 -20.60 -10.40 33.31
N LYS A 145 -20.33 -11.36 34.21
CA LYS A 145 -20.57 -11.15 35.64
C LYS A 145 -19.72 -9.96 36.07
N THR A 146 -20.38 -8.90 36.52
CA THR A 146 -19.76 -7.76 37.17
C THR A 146 -19.17 -8.24 38.49
N VAL A 147 -17.84 -8.17 38.59
CA VAL A 147 -17.11 -8.17 39.86
C VAL A 147 -16.87 -6.72 40.21
#